data_AF-A0A817AQ56-F1
#
_entry.id   AF-A0A817AQ56-F1
#
_cell.length_a   1.000
_cell.length_b   1.000
_cell.length_c   1.000
_cell.angle_alpha   90.00
_cell.angle_beta   90.00
_cell.angle_gamma   90.00
#
_symmetry.space_group_name_H-M   'P 1'
#
loop_
_entity.id
_entity.type
_entity.pdbx_description
1 polymer ?
#
loop_
_entity_poly.entity_id
_entity_poly.type
_entity_poly.pdbx_seq_one_letter_code
_entity_poly.pdbx_strand_id
1 'polypeptide(L)'
;MAERGDQTVIRRTIIERGVRTSEYPAGGRAGLEAVRNLAIQHEDEKREMQELNTKFGAYLDRVKFLETQNRKLQAQLDDLKQKWGFDSGKVKDQYDQALVSLRKQIDDVTRDKALAELRAKRAEYDASLIKHQTDFANELVNLDRNRFAMLKQQFEGSGSELDALRSRFDDKKQEIERSKNEVKRLLDQLENLKNEFDNESMGRVMIQNELQTLEEQLAFMKAVHEEERNELASLGTLPIDVSQFYRTELTRAIGDIKNDFEALSQAQRRELEEYYRIKTEEIREQAAEQKRKMDEARRLGTVEVMDLSSLKSLLSENRDVYNQLQKEHSDLANLLRKLEDDFEQIASEHSRAQNERDRELADLRAQAEQREAAISAVLENNVSLKFEINTYRRLLEVEEGHLQRVEGGEGFSGGRSSSAYHYQTGTAVGGSTARFDTAASDVSTKKMTVQKSARGPIAIDQVDPQGNFIVIENAGSTGKDQDLKGWTLRRKIDSKDDIVYKFPDNFVLKSRSRIRILSRNASKGSINEKETLVAEGVQTWGTGTNMVTRLIDANGDEKALFNQKFQ
;
A
#
# COMPACT_ATOMS: atom_id res chain seq x y z
N MET A 1 95.48 54.46 -23.20
CA MET A 1 96.33 53.90 -22.13
C MET A 1 96.59 52.44 -22.49
N ALA A 2 97.81 51.91 -22.59
CA ALA A 2 99.16 52.46 -22.81
C ALA A 2 99.97 51.29 -23.43
N GLU A 3 100.70 51.46 -24.54
CA GLU A 3 102.17 51.72 -24.57
C GLU A 3 102.98 50.67 -23.76
N ARG A 4 104.01 49.95 -24.26
CA ARG A 4 104.95 50.01 -25.42
C ARG A 4 105.30 48.56 -25.84
N GLY A 5 105.92 48.21 -26.98
CA GLY A 5 106.62 48.97 -28.00
C GLY A 5 108.13 48.70 -27.97
N ASP A 6 108.66 47.90 -28.91
CA ASP A 6 110.00 48.11 -29.49
C ASP A 6 110.17 47.47 -30.88
N GLN A 7 110.98 48.10 -31.74
CA GLN A 7 111.28 47.72 -33.13
C GLN A 7 112.82 47.65 -33.37
N THR A 8 113.26 47.62 -34.64
CA THR A 8 114.60 48.05 -35.16
C THR A 8 115.68 46.95 -35.26
N VAL A 9 116.34 46.66 -36.40
CA VAL A 9 115.98 46.83 -37.84
C VAL A 9 116.89 45.92 -38.71
N ILE A 10 116.46 45.54 -39.93
CA ILE A 10 117.29 44.79 -40.91
C ILE A 10 118.35 45.70 -41.55
N ARG A 11 119.60 45.25 -41.69
CA ARG A 11 120.50 45.70 -42.78
C ARG A 11 121.28 44.55 -43.43
N ARG A 12 121.43 44.66 -44.75
CA ARG A 12 122.00 43.69 -45.68
C ARG A 12 122.91 44.47 -46.63
N THR A 13 124.19 44.10 -46.73
CA THR A 13 125.09 44.70 -47.73
C THR A 13 126.02 43.62 -48.31
N ILE A 14 126.08 43.60 -49.64
CA ILE A 14 126.99 42.80 -50.49
C ILE A 14 128.05 43.77 -51.02
N ILE A 15 129.30 43.33 -51.27
CA ILE A 15 130.22 43.87 -52.30
C ILE A 15 131.40 42.88 -52.52
N GLU A 16 132.11 43.04 -53.62
CA GLU A 16 132.81 41.99 -54.38
C GLU A 16 134.34 41.83 -54.16
N ARG A 17 134.88 40.83 -54.90
CA ARG A 17 136.27 40.37 -55.13
C ARG A 17 137.40 41.41 -55.25
N GLY A 18 138.62 40.94 -54.94
CA GLY A 18 139.92 41.45 -55.45
C GLY A 18 141.05 40.40 -55.32
N VAL A 19 142.04 40.41 -56.23
CA VAL A 19 143.10 39.36 -56.40
C VAL A 19 144.50 39.98 -56.60
N ARG A 20 145.61 39.30 -56.18
CA ARG A 20 147.01 39.33 -56.69
C ARG A 20 147.93 38.36 -55.88
N THR A 21 149.26 38.29 -56.03
CA THR A 21 150.07 37.52 -57.05
C THR A 21 151.54 37.33 -56.54
N SER A 22 152.42 36.71 -57.36
CA SER A 22 153.92 36.62 -57.24
C SER A 22 154.52 35.58 -56.25
N GLU A 23 155.66 34.90 -56.52
CA GLU A 23 156.53 34.81 -57.73
C GLU A 23 157.41 33.52 -57.79
N TYR A 24 158.23 33.38 -58.86
CA TYR A 24 159.06 32.23 -59.31
C TYR A 24 160.50 32.17 -58.67
N PRO A 25 161.49 31.25 -58.97
CA PRO A 25 161.69 30.44 -60.20
C PRO A 25 162.38 29.02 -60.19
N ALA A 26 162.18 28.32 -61.32
CA ALA A 26 163.02 27.37 -62.13
C ALA A 26 164.10 26.40 -61.56
N GLY A 27 164.04 25.11 -61.99
CA GLY A 27 165.25 24.25 -62.15
C GLY A 27 165.09 22.70 -62.21
N GLY A 28 165.16 22.08 -63.40
CA GLY A 28 165.91 20.81 -63.67
C GLY A 28 165.48 19.41 -63.16
N ARG A 29 164.67 18.68 -63.96
CA ARG A 29 164.65 17.21 -64.25
C ARG A 29 164.97 16.13 -63.16
N ALA A 30 163.90 15.53 -62.61
CA ALA A 30 163.68 14.08 -62.34
C ALA A 30 162.17 13.86 -62.04
N GLY A 31 161.54 12.67 -62.02
CA GLY A 31 161.89 11.28 -62.40
C GLY A 31 160.58 10.44 -62.53
N LEU A 32 160.61 9.26 -63.18
CA LEU A 32 159.40 8.55 -63.68
C LEU A 32 158.74 7.49 -62.75
N GLU A 33 159.14 7.33 -61.48
CA GLU A 33 158.57 6.30 -60.58
C GLU A 33 157.42 6.76 -59.67
N ALA A 34 157.20 8.08 -59.48
CA ALA A 34 156.26 8.59 -58.47
C ALA A 34 154.76 8.45 -58.84
N VAL A 35 154.43 8.26 -60.12
CA VAL A 35 153.04 8.37 -60.62
C VAL A 35 152.17 7.15 -60.24
N ARG A 36 152.77 5.97 -60.02
CA ARG A 36 152.01 4.72 -59.78
C ARG A 36 151.46 4.60 -58.36
N ASN A 37 152.13 5.18 -57.37
CA ASN A 37 151.75 5.04 -55.95
C ASN A 37 150.57 5.95 -55.56
N LEU A 38 150.44 7.12 -56.19
CA LEU A 38 149.33 8.06 -55.93
C LEU A 38 147.96 7.51 -56.37
N ALA A 39 147.92 6.71 -57.44
CA ALA A 39 146.67 6.15 -57.94
C ALA A 39 146.01 5.16 -56.95
N ILE A 40 146.82 4.38 -56.22
CA ILE A 40 146.34 3.37 -55.27
C ILE A 40 145.81 4.06 -54.00
N GLN A 41 146.53 5.05 -53.45
CA GLN A 41 146.06 5.81 -52.29
C GLN A 41 144.69 6.48 -52.54
N HIS A 42 144.50 7.09 -53.72
CA HIS A 42 143.22 7.71 -54.06
C HIS A 42 142.05 6.71 -54.23
N GLU A 43 142.34 5.44 -54.53
CA GLU A 43 141.30 4.41 -54.64
C GLU A 43 140.92 3.85 -53.25
N ASP A 44 141.89 3.70 -52.35
CA ASP A 44 141.64 3.33 -50.95
C ASP A 44 140.90 4.43 -50.17
N GLU A 45 141.32 5.71 -50.28
CA GLU A 45 140.62 6.87 -49.69
C GLU A 45 139.16 6.96 -50.15
N LYS A 46 138.91 6.68 -51.44
CA LYS A 46 137.57 6.67 -52.02
C LYS A 46 136.71 5.52 -51.48
N ARG A 47 137.32 4.35 -51.24
CA ARG A 47 136.63 3.20 -50.63
C ARG A 47 136.30 3.46 -49.16
N GLU A 48 137.22 4.06 -48.41
CA GLU A 48 136.97 4.45 -47.01
C GLU A 48 135.86 5.49 -46.91
N MET A 49 135.86 6.51 -47.79
CA MET A 49 134.76 7.49 -47.90
C MET A 49 133.42 6.85 -48.29
N GLN A 50 133.40 5.80 -49.12
CA GLN A 50 132.18 5.05 -49.42
C GLN A 50 131.69 4.23 -48.22
N GLU A 51 132.59 3.62 -47.45
CA GLU A 51 132.23 2.87 -46.24
C GLU A 51 131.73 3.80 -45.13
N LEU A 52 132.37 4.97 -44.95
CA LEU A 52 131.90 6.03 -44.05
C LEU A 52 130.50 6.52 -44.46
N ASN A 53 130.28 6.80 -45.75
CA ASN A 53 128.96 7.22 -46.25
C ASN A 53 127.89 6.13 -46.11
N THR A 54 128.27 4.85 -46.22
CA THR A 54 127.35 3.72 -45.99
C THR A 54 126.96 3.63 -44.51
N LYS A 55 127.93 3.81 -43.59
CA LYS A 55 127.68 3.90 -42.15
C LYS A 55 126.82 5.12 -41.81
N PHE A 56 127.11 6.29 -42.37
CA PHE A 56 126.28 7.49 -42.22
C PHE A 56 124.86 7.29 -42.78
N GLY A 57 124.69 6.59 -43.90
CA GLY A 57 123.37 6.20 -44.42
C GLY A 57 122.59 5.36 -43.43
N ALA A 58 123.21 4.30 -42.88
CA ALA A 58 122.59 3.45 -41.86
C ALA A 58 122.23 4.22 -40.57
N TYR A 59 123.10 5.15 -40.11
CA TYR A 59 122.79 6.03 -38.99
C TYR A 59 121.66 7.02 -39.32
N LEU A 60 121.65 7.60 -40.52
CA LEU A 60 120.61 8.55 -40.96
C LEU A 60 119.25 7.86 -41.06
N ASP A 61 119.19 6.64 -41.58
CA ASP A 61 117.95 5.87 -41.66
C ASP A 61 117.51 5.36 -40.28
N ARG A 62 118.45 5.06 -39.36
CA ARG A 62 118.12 4.81 -37.96
C ARG A 62 117.57 6.07 -37.26
N VAL A 63 118.12 7.25 -37.55
CA VAL A 63 117.60 8.53 -37.05
C VAL A 63 116.21 8.80 -37.61
N LYS A 64 115.98 8.71 -38.92
CA LYS A 64 114.64 8.85 -39.54
C LYS A 64 113.63 7.86 -38.96
N PHE A 65 114.04 6.61 -38.70
CA PHE A 65 113.18 5.62 -38.07
C PHE A 65 112.82 6.03 -36.63
N LEU A 66 113.79 6.47 -35.83
CA LEU A 66 113.57 6.96 -34.48
C LEU A 66 112.76 8.27 -34.43
N GLU A 67 112.95 9.18 -35.39
CA GLU A 67 112.13 10.38 -35.56
C GLU A 67 110.68 10.03 -35.91
N THR A 68 110.48 9.05 -36.80
CA THR A 68 109.14 8.57 -37.18
C THR A 68 108.46 7.87 -36.01
N GLN A 69 109.20 7.06 -35.24
CA GLN A 69 108.67 6.45 -34.00
C GLN A 69 108.39 7.50 -32.92
N ASN A 70 109.26 8.49 -32.71
CA ASN A 70 109.01 9.58 -31.77
C ASN A 70 107.79 10.41 -32.18
N ARG A 71 107.60 10.73 -33.47
CA ARG A 71 106.36 11.37 -33.96
C ARG A 71 105.12 10.52 -33.69
N LYS A 72 105.20 9.19 -33.89
CA LYS A 72 104.09 8.28 -33.61
C LYS A 72 103.78 8.20 -32.10
N LEU A 73 104.80 8.06 -31.26
CA LEU A 73 104.65 8.05 -29.80
C LEU A 73 104.14 9.38 -29.27
N GLN A 74 104.58 10.51 -29.84
CA GLN A 74 104.08 11.85 -29.52
C GLN A 74 102.59 11.97 -29.88
N ALA A 75 102.19 11.56 -31.09
CA ALA A 75 100.78 11.56 -31.50
C ALA A 75 99.91 10.65 -30.62
N GLN A 76 100.41 9.48 -30.22
CA GLN A 76 99.71 8.59 -29.28
C GLN A 76 99.64 9.19 -27.87
N LEU A 77 100.69 9.88 -27.41
CA LEU A 77 100.71 10.55 -26.11
C LEU A 77 99.74 11.73 -26.09
N ASP A 78 99.63 12.48 -27.18
CA ASP A 78 98.73 13.63 -27.27
C ASP A 78 97.26 13.20 -27.45
N ASP A 79 96.97 12.13 -28.20
CA ASP A 79 95.64 11.48 -28.23
C ASP A 79 95.23 10.91 -26.86
N LEU A 80 96.17 10.26 -26.16
CA LEU A 80 95.93 9.78 -24.79
C LEU A 80 95.69 10.94 -23.82
N LYS A 81 96.45 12.04 -23.88
CA LYS A 81 96.21 13.24 -23.06
C LYS A 81 94.87 13.90 -23.37
N GLN A 82 94.42 13.88 -24.63
CA GLN A 82 93.12 14.43 -25.02
C GLN A 82 91.94 13.60 -24.49
N LYS A 83 92.09 12.27 -24.46
CA LYS A 83 91.10 11.34 -23.89
C LYS A 83 91.16 11.25 -22.36
N TRP A 84 92.33 11.48 -21.77
CA TRP A 84 92.55 11.47 -20.33
C TRP A 84 91.72 12.58 -19.67
N GLY A 85 90.81 12.18 -18.78
CA GLY A 85 89.83 13.06 -18.16
C GLY A 85 88.48 13.14 -18.89
N PHE A 86 88.42 12.95 -20.21
CA PHE A 86 87.15 12.96 -20.95
C PHE A 86 86.28 11.74 -20.61
N ASP A 87 86.84 10.53 -20.68
CA ASP A 87 86.11 9.31 -20.32
C ASP A 87 85.76 9.28 -18.83
N SER A 88 86.64 9.80 -17.97
CA SER A 88 86.37 9.97 -16.55
C SER A 88 85.27 11.01 -16.26
N GLY A 89 85.18 12.06 -17.09
CA GLY A 89 84.12 13.06 -17.03
C GLY A 89 82.79 12.46 -17.45
N LYS A 90 82.73 11.78 -18.60
CA LYS A 90 81.51 11.12 -19.09
C LYS A 90 80.94 10.08 -18.11
N VAL A 91 81.80 9.28 -17.49
CA VAL A 91 81.39 8.32 -16.45
C VAL A 91 80.89 9.05 -15.20
N LYS A 92 81.55 10.13 -14.78
CA LYS A 92 81.08 10.98 -13.68
C LYS A 92 79.71 11.58 -13.97
N ASP A 93 79.51 12.16 -15.16
CA ASP A 93 78.24 12.79 -15.55
C ASP A 93 77.08 11.77 -15.57
N GLN A 94 77.34 10.54 -15.99
CA GLN A 94 76.36 9.44 -15.91
C GLN A 94 75.99 9.09 -14.46
N TYR A 95 76.97 9.02 -13.55
CA TYR A 95 76.71 8.79 -12.13
C TYR A 95 76.00 9.98 -11.47
N ASP A 96 76.39 11.22 -11.78
CA ASP A 96 75.75 12.42 -11.24
C ASP A 96 74.29 12.54 -11.72
N GLN A 97 74.00 12.22 -12.99
CA GLN A 97 72.63 12.12 -13.52
C GLN A 97 71.81 11.01 -12.83
N ALA A 98 72.41 9.83 -12.63
CA ALA A 98 71.76 8.73 -11.91
C ALA A 98 71.46 9.09 -10.45
N LEU A 99 72.39 9.77 -9.77
CA LEU A 99 72.21 10.26 -8.41
C LEU A 99 71.11 11.33 -8.31
N VAL A 100 71.02 12.25 -9.27
CA VAL A 100 69.93 13.24 -9.35
C VAL A 100 68.57 12.56 -9.58
N SER A 101 68.51 11.58 -10.48
CA SER A 101 67.29 10.79 -10.74
C SER A 101 66.83 10.00 -9.50
N LEU A 102 67.75 9.31 -8.83
CA LEU A 102 67.47 8.55 -7.60
C LEU A 102 67.03 9.47 -6.45
N ARG A 103 67.65 10.64 -6.28
CA ARG A 103 67.21 11.65 -5.29
C ARG A 103 65.78 12.10 -5.57
N LYS A 104 65.46 12.43 -6.83
CA LYS A 104 64.09 12.80 -7.21
C LYS A 104 63.09 11.69 -6.91
N GLN A 105 63.42 10.43 -7.20
CA GLN A 105 62.55 9.28 -6.86
C GLN A 105 62.34 9.14 -5.35
N ILE A 106 63.38 9.37 -4.53
CA ILE A 106 63.27 9.38 -3.06
C ILE A 106 62.34 10.52 -2.60
N ASP A 107 62.48 11.73 -3.15
CA ASP A 107 61.63 12.87 -2.80
C ASP A 107 60.16 12.64 -3.20
N ASP A 108 59.93 12.06 -4.38
CA ASP A 108 58.59 11.74 -4.89
C ASP A 108 57.93 10.62 -4.05
N VAL A 109 58.64 9.53 -3.75
CA VAL A 109 58.13 8.46 -2.87
C VAL A 109 57.90 8.95 -1.44
N THR A 110 58.75 9.85 -0.93
CA THR A 110 58.57 10.44 0.41
C THR A 110 57.33 11.32 0.46
N ARG A 111 57.07 12.10 -0.60
CA ARG A 111 55.84 12.90 -0.74
C ARG A 111 54.59 12.02 -0.82
N ASP A 112 54.62 10.97 -1.64
CA ASP A 112 53.49 10.07 -1.81
C ASP A 112 53.19 9.27 -0.54
N LYS A 113 54.23 8.84 0.19
CA LYS A 113 54.10 8.23 1.52
C LYS A 113 53.43 9.18 2.51
N ALA A 114 53.89 10.43 2.60
CA ALA A 114 53.29 11.42 3.50
C ALA A 114 51.81 11.70 3.15
N LEU A 115 51.48 11.78 1.86
CA LEU A 115 50.09 11.91 1.39
C LEU A 115 49.24 10.67 1.72
N ALA A 116 49.81 9.46 1.62
CA ALA A 116 49.12 8.22 1.99
C ALA A 116 48.87 8.14 3.51
N GLU A 117 49.84 8.50 4.34
CA GLU A 117 49.69 8.55 5.80
C GLU A 117 48.63 9.57 6.25
N LEU A 118 48.57 10.74 5.60
CA LEU A 118 47.51 11.74 5.86
C LEU A 118 46.12 11.22 5.45
N ARG A 119 46.01 10.53 4.31
CA ARG A 119 44.76 9.89 3.87
C ARG A 119 44.32 8.78 4.83
N ALA A 120 45.25 7.95 5.31
CA ALA A 120 44.96 6.90 6.28
C ALA A 120 44.43 7.47 7.60
N LYS A 121 45.13 8.45 8.19
CA LYS A 121 44.68 9.12 9.43
C LYS A 121 43.31 9.78 9.28
N ARG A 122 43.01 10.36 8.12
CA ARG A 122 41.68 10.91 7.83
C ARG A 122 40.62 9.81 7.76
N ALA A 123 40.89 8.72 7.07
CA ALA A 123 39.96 7.58 6.98
C ALA A 123 39.72 6.92 8.34
N GLU A 124 40.73 6.83 9.21
CA GLU A 124 40.60 6.36 10.60
C GLU A 124 39.69 7.28 11.43
N TYR A 125 39.85 8.59 11.30
CA TYR A 125 38.98 9.57 11.95
C TYR A 125 37.53 9.47 11.46
N ASP A 126 37.33 9.44 10.13
CA ASP A 126 36.00 9.34 9.51
C ASP A 126 35.32 8.01 9.93
N ALA A 127 36.06 6.89 9.99
CA ALA A 127 35.56 5.61 10.47
C ALA A 127 35.20 5.61 11.97
N SER A 128 35.99 6.28 12.81
CA SER A 128 35.70 6.44 14.24
C SER A 128 34.43 7.27 14.48
N LEU A 129 34.24 8.34 13.69
CA LEU A 129 33.03 9.16 13.73
C LEU A 129 31.79 8.37 13.30
N ILE A 130 31.85 7.64 12.18
CA ILE A 130 30.77 6.78 11.69
C ILE A 130 30.42 5.69 12.71
N LYS A 131 31.44 5.09 13.36
CA LYS A 131 31.22 4.13 14.45
C LYS A 131 30.44 4.75 15.60
N HIS A 132 30.85 5.90 16.12
CA HIS A 132 30.14 6.56 17.22
C HIS A 132 28.70 6.94 16.83
N GLN A 133 28.46 7.37 15.59
CA GLN A 133 27.12 7.64 15.08
C GLN A 133 26.26 6.36 15.03
N THR A 134 26.86 5.24 14.61
CA THR A 134 26.20 3.92 14.53
C THR A 134 25.88 3.36 15.92
N ASP A 135 26.81 3.47 16.87
CA ASP A 135 26.62 3.02 18.26
C ASP A 135 25.47 3.81 18.93
N PHE A 136 25.42 5.14 18.74
CA PHE A 136 24.32 5.98 19.23
C PHE A 136 22.97 5.66 18.56
N ALA A 137 22.95 5.42 17.25
CA ALA A 137 21.74 5.01 16.54
C ALA A 137 21.21 3.64 17.03
N ASN A 138 22.12 2.70 17.31
CA ASN A 138 21.77 1.40 17.88
C ASN A 138 21.19 1.53 19.29
N GLU A 139 21.71 2.43 20.13
CA GLU A 139 21.17 2.69 21.47
C GLU A 139 19.73 3.22 21.40
N LEU A 140 19.45 4.18 20.52
CA LEU A 140 18.09 4.68 20.27
C LEU A 140 17.13 3.57 19.80
N VAL A 141 17.55 2.75 18.82
CA VAL A 141 16.75 1.62 18.32
C VAL A 141 16.48 0.59 19.42
N ASN A 142 17.43 0.35 20.33
CA ASN A 142 17.23 -0.54 21.48
C ASN A 142 16.25 0.04 22.51
N LEU A 143 16.28 1.35 22.78
CA LEU A 143 15.30 2.03 23.63
C LEU A 143 13.88 1.93 23.04
N ASP A 144 13.71 2.20 21.76
CA ASP A 144 12.42 2.07 21.08
C ASP A 144 11.93 0.63 21.04
N ARG A 145 12.83 -0.34 20.83
CA ARG A 145 12.50 -1.78 20.87
C ARG A 145 12.03 -2.22 22.26
N ASN A 146 12.67 -1.75 23.32
CA ASN A 146 12.27 -2.02 24.70
C ASN A 146 10.92 -1.36 25.03
N ARG A 147 10.70 -0.12 24.61
CA ARG A 147 9.42 0.59 24.75
C ARG A 147 8.30 -0.13 24.00
N PHE A 148 8.56 -0.60 22.78
CA PHE A 148 7.61 -1.38 22.00
C PHE A 148 7.26 -2.71 22.67
N ALA A 149 8.25 -3.41 23.25
CA ALA A 149 8.01 -4.64 24.01
C ALA A 149 7.09 -4.41 25.22
N MET A 150 7.31 -3.34 26.00
CA MET A 150 6.45 -2.97 27.13
C MET A 150 5.03 -2.62 26.69
N LEU A 151 4.88 -1.79 25.64
CA LEU A 151 3.57 -1.43 25.08
C LEU A 151 2.82 -2.64 24.53
N LYS A 152 3.53 -3.58 23.89
CA LYS A 152 2.96 -4.84 23.42
C LYS A 152 2.44 -5.69 24.59
N GLN A 153 3.23 -5.84 25.66
CA GLN A 153 2.80 -6.57 26.85
C GLN A 153 1.57 -5.93 27.52
N GLN A 154 1.51 -4.60 27.59
CA GLN A 154 0.33 -3.88 28.10
C GLN A 154 -0.90 -4.12 27.22
N PHE A 155 -0.74 -4.06 25.89
CA PHE A 155 -1.83 -4.32 24.94
C PHE A 155 -2.36 -5.77 25.03
N GLU A 156 -1.46 -6.75 25.17
CA GLU A 156 -1.81 -8.16 25.40
C GLU A 156 -2.54 -8.35 26.74
N GLY A 157 -2.09 -7.66 27.80
CA GLY A 157 -2.76 -7.61 29.10
C GLY A 157 -4.19 -7.07 29.01
N SER A 158 -4.38 -5.86 28.46
CA SER A 158 -5.71 -5.28 28.24
C SER A 158 -6.59 -6.11 27.30
N GLY A 159 -6.01 -6.83 26.34
CA GLY A 159 -6.73 -7.81 25.51
C GLY A 159 -7.33 -8.92 26.37
N SER A 160 -6.54 -9.52 27.26
CA SER A 160 -7.00 -10.58 28.18
C SER A 160 -8.06 -10.08 29.18
N GLU A 161 -7.96 -8.83 29.63
CA GLU A 161 -8.98 -8.19 30.49
C GLU A 161 -10.29 -7.97 29.73
N LEU A 162 -10.23 -7.53 28.47
CA LEU A 162 -11.41 -7.36 27.61
C LEU A 162 -12.10 -8.68 27.32
N ASP A 163 -11.36 -9.76 27.05
CA ASP A 163 -11.95 -11.09 26.85
C ASP A 163 -12.59 -11.63 28.14
N ALA A 164 -11.97 -11.41 29.31
CA ALA A 164 -12.56 -11.77 30.60
C ALA A 164 -13.83 -10.95 30.92
N LEU A 165 -13.84 -9.65 30.63
CA LEU A 165 -15.01 -8.77 30.74
C LEU A 165 -16.13 -9.22 29.80
N ARG A 166 -15.79 -9.62 28.57
CA ARG A 166 -16.74 -10.10 27.57
C ARG A 166 -17.38 -11.43 27.99
N SER A 167 -16.60 -12.39 28.49
CA SER A 167 -17.15 -13.63 29.05
C SER A 167 -18.14 -13.35 30.17
N ARG A 168 -17.78 -12.48 31.14
CA ARG A 168 -18.68 -12.09 32.24
C ARG A 168 -19.96 -11.40 31.77
N PHE A 169 -19.87 -10.61 30.70
CA PHE A 169 -21.05 -9.99 30.08
C PHE A 169 -21.97 -11.02 29.44
N ASP A 170 -21.41 -11.99 28.69
CA ASP A 170 -22.18 -13.07 28.07
C ASP A 170 -22.80 -14.01 29.14
N ASP A 171 -22.10 -14.28 30.25
CA ASP A 171 -22.65 -15.00 31.40
C ASP A 171 -23.85 -14.27 32.02
N LYS A 172 -23.72 -12.97 32.29
CA LYS A 172 -24.80 -12.13 32.83
C LYS A 172 -25.98 -11.99 31.86
N LYS A 173 -25.72 -11.94 30.56
CA LYS A 173 -26.73 -11.96 29.52
C LYS A 173 -27.52 -13.27 29.51
N GLN A 174 -26.84 -14.42 29.65
CA GLN A 174 -27.50 -15.72 29.77
C GLN A 174 -28.34 -15.81 31.05
N GLU A 175 -27.85 -15.28 32.18
CA GLU A 175 -28.59 -15.23 33.45
C GLU A 175 -29.88 -14.41 33.31
N ILE A 176 -29.82 -13.24 32.67
CA ILE A 176 -31.00 -12.40 32.37
C ILE A 176 -32.02 -13.16 31.52
N GLU A 177 -31.60 -13.87 30.47
CA GLU A 177 -32.52 -14.66 29.63
C GLU A 177 -33.15 -15.85 30.40
N ARG A 178 -32.40 -16.50 31.31
CA ARG A 178 -32.95 -17.53 32.20
C ARG A 178 -34.02 -16.93 33.12
N SER A 179 -33.74 -15.77 33.75
CA SER A 179 -34.71 -15.08 34.60
C SER A 179 -35.96 -14.61 33.84
N LYS A 180 -35.81 -14.11 32.60
CA LYS A 180 -36.97 -13.75 31.75
C LYS A 180 -37.86 -14.95 31.44
N ASN A 181 -37.26 -16.08 31.07
CA ASN A 181 -38.00 -17.31 30.77
C ASN A 181 -38.74 -17.84 32.00
N GLU A 182 -38.13 -17.74 33.19
CA GLU A 182 -38.78 -18.12 34.45
C GLU A 182 -39.93 -17.16 34.81
N VAL A 183 -39.74 -15.83 34.66
CA VAL A 183 -40.82 -14.85 34.85
C VAL A 183 -41.98 -15.12 33.89
N LYS A 184 -41.71 -15.43 32.61
CA LYS A 184 -42.74 -15.82 31.65
C LYS A 184 -43.49 -17.08 32.12
N ARG A 185 -42.76 -18.13 32.51
CA ARG A 185 -43.34 -19.39 33.02
C ARG A 185 -44.26 -19.15 34.23
N LEU A 186 -43.88 -18.25 35.13
CA LEU A 186 -44.69 -17.88 36.30
C LEU A 186 -45.93 -17.05 35.93
N LEU A 187 -45.85 -16.18 34.91
CA LEU A 187 -47.01 -15.46 34.38
C LEU A 187 -48.00 -16.41 33.69
N ASP A 188 -47.51 -17.32 32.85
CA ASP A 188 -48.33 -18.35 32.19
C ASP A 188 -49.04 -19.24 33.24
N GLN A 189 -48.35 -19.58 34.34
CA GLN A 189 -48.96 -20.29 35.48
C GLN A 189 -50.02 -19.46 36.23
N LEU A 190 -49.76 -18.18 36.47
CA LEU A 190 -50.71 -17.28 37.15
C LEU A 190 -51.99 -17.07 36.32
N GLU A 191 -51.88 -16.98 34.99
CA GLU A 191 -53.03 -16.91 34.10
C GLU A 191 -53.87 -18.20 34.15
N ASN A 192 -53.23 -19.37 34.13
CA ASN A 192 -53.92 -20.66 34.28
C ASN A 192 -54.65 -20.77 35.64
N LEU A 193 -53.98 -20.46 36.76
CA LEU A 193 -54.60 -20.48 38.09
C LEU A 193 -55.78 -19.50 38.19
N LYS A 194 -55.70 -18.35 37.53
CA LYS A 194 -56.80 -17.39 37.48
C LYS A 194 -58.00 -17.97 36.71
N ASN A 195 -57.76 -18.58 35.56
CA ASN A 195 -58.81 -19.22 34.75
C ASN A 195 -59.45 -20.41 35.51
N GLU A 196 -58.67 -21.19 36.25
CA GLU A 196 -59.16 -22.25 37.15
C GLU A 196 -60.05 -21.67 38.26
N PHE A 197 -59.62 -20.60 38.94
CA PHE A 197 -60.40 -19.92 39.97
C PHE A 197 -61.70 -19.30 39.44
N ASP A 198 -61.67 -18.70 38.25
CA ASP A 198 -62.86 -18.13 37.60
C ASP A 198 -63.86 -19.24 37.23
N ASN A 199 -63.37 -20.40 36.73
CA ASN A 199 -64.18 -21.59 36.48
C ASN A 199 -64.80 -22.19 37.75
N GLU A 200 -64.02 -22.36 38.82
CA GLU A 200 -64.54 -22.83 40.13
C GLU A 200 -65.55 -21.84 40.71
N SER A 201 -65.34 -20.54 40.53
CA SER A 201 -66.27 -19.51 40.99
C SER A 201 -67.58 -19.52 40.20
N MET A 202 -67.56 -19.75 38.89
CA MET A 202 -68.78 -20.00 38.11
C MET A 202 -69.48 -21.29 38.57
N GLY A 203 -68.75 -22.39 38.76
CA GLY A 203 -69.29 -23.65 39.26
C GLY A 203 -69.98 -23.52 40.62
N ARG A 204 -69.36 -22.79 41.56
CA ARG A 204 -69.94 -22.46 42.87
C ARG A 204 -71.26 -21.70 42.74
N VAL A 205 -71.32 -20.70 41.85
CA VAL A 205 -72.55 -19.92 41.62
C VAL A 205 -73.65 -20.78 40.98
N MET A 206 -73.32 -21.67 40.04
CA MET A 206 -74.30 -22.60 39.45
C MET A 206 -74.90 -23.54 40.50
N ILE A 207 -74.07 -24.15 41.34
CA ILE A 207 -74.52 -25.03 42.44
C ILE A 207 -75.37 -24.25 43.46
N GLN A 208 -75.00 -23.00 43.75
CA GLN A 208 -75.77 -22.15 44.66
C GLN A 208 -77.17 -21.80 44.10
N ASN A 209 -77.29 -21.55 42.79
CA ASN A 209 -78.58 -21.33 42.13
C ASN A 209 -79.45 -22.61 42.10
N GLU A 210 -78.84 -23.78 41.87
CA GLU A 210 -79.52 -25.08 41.92
C GLU A 210 -80.04 -25.37 43.34
N LEU A 211 -79.22 -25.12 44.36
CA LEU A 211 -79.60 -25.24 45.76
C LEU A 211 -80.76 -24.31 46.13
N GLN A 212 -80.72 -23.03 45.73
CA GLN A 212 -81.84 -22.10 45.93
C GLN A 212 -83.12 -22.60 45.24
N THR A 213 -83.02 -23.11 44.01
CA THR A 213 -84.17 -23.65 43.28
C THR A 213 -84.80 -24.84 44.03
N LEU A 214 -83.98 -25.71 44.63
CA LEU A 214 -84.45 -26.85 45.45
C LEU A 214 -85.06 -26.39 46.78
N GLU A 215 -84.51 -25.35 47.42
CA GLU A 215 -85.09 -24.74 48.63
C GLU A 215 -86.47 -24.13 48.35
N GLU A 216 -86.62 -23.41 47.24
CA GLU A 216 -87.90 -22.84 46.78
C GLU A 216 -88.94 -23.93 46.47
N GLN A 217 -88.55 -25.02 45.79
CA GLN A 217 -89.41 -26.18 45.55
C GLN A 217 -89.86 -26.87 46.84
N LEU A 218 -88.95 -27.04 47.82
CA LEU A 218 -89.28 -27.63 49.12
C LEU A 218 -90.20 -26.73 49.94
N ALA A 219 -90.03 -25.40 49.86
CA ALA A 219 -90.92 -24.44 50.51
C ALA A 219 -92.33 -24.49 49.90
N PHE A 220 -92.44 -24.52 48.56
CA PHE A 220 -93.71 -24.66 47.85
C PHE A 220 -94.43 -25.96 48.22
N MET A 221 -93.74 -27.11 48.19
CA MET A 221 -94.33 -28.41 48.52
C MET A 221 -94.87 -28.47 49.96
N LYS A 222 -94.16 -27.84 50.91
CA LYS A 222 -94.63 -27.73 52.31
C LYS A 222 -95.91 -26.89 52.43
N ALA A 223 -96.01 -25.79 51.69
CA ALA A 223 -97.19 -24.93 51.69
C ALA A 223 -98.42 -25.65 51.13
N VAL A 224 -98.28 -26.34 49.99
CA VAL A 224 -99.36 -27.15 49.39
C VAL A 224 -99.87 -28.21 50.37
N HIS A 225 -98.97 -28.97 50.99
CA HIS A 225 -99.35 -29.98 52.00
C HIS A 225 -99.94 -29.39 53.29
N GLU A 226 -99.77 -28.09 53.56
CA GLU A 226 -100.44 -27.42 54.68
C GLU A 226 -101.86 -26.99 54.29
N GLU A 227 -102.06 -26.51 53.06
CA GLU A 227 -103.36 -26.19 52.48
C GLU A 227 -104.27 -27.45 52.35
N GLU A 228 -103.76 -28.54 51.77
CA GLU A 228 -104.47 -29.83 51.66
C GLU A 228 -104.98 -30.35 53.03
N ARG A 229 -104.16 -30.21 54.08
CA ARG A 229 -104.53 -30.62 55.45
C ARG A 229 -105.64 -29.75 56.03
N ASN A 230 -105.66 -28.46 55.72
CA ASN A 230 -106.71 -27.53 56.16
C ASN A 230 -108.05 -27.82 55.47
N GLU A 231 -108.03 -28.10 54.16
CA GLU A 231 -109.23 -28.48 53.41
C GLU A 231 -109.85 -29.78 53.93
N LEU A 232 -109.05 -30.83 54.12
CA LEU A 232 -109.52 -32.11 54.66
C LEU A 232 -110.12 -31.99 56.06
N ALA A 233 -109.61 -31.09 56.91
CA ALA A 233 -110.17 -30.83 58.24
C ALA A 233 -111.58 -30.18 58.17
N SER A 234 -111.88 -29.40 57.13
CA SER A 234 -113.16 -28.71 56.98
C SER A 234 -114.33 -29.65 56.66
N LEU A 235 -114.07 -30.74 55.93
CA LEU A 235 -115.10 -31.61 55.35
C LEU A 235 -115.84 -32.50 56.37
N GLY A 236 -115.32 -32.67 57.58
CA GLY A 236 -115.75 -33.72 58.52
C GLY A 236 -116.95 -33.40 59.42
N THR A 237 -117.73 -32.33 59.19
CA THR A 237 -118.55 -31.69 60.25
C THR A 237 -120.06 -31.64 60.05
N LEU A 238 -120.64 -32.18 58.97
CA LEU A 238 -122.07 -31.98 58.62
C LEU A 238 -122.90 -33.27 58.55
N PRO A 239 -123.94 -33.45 59.40
CA PRO A 239 -124.94 -34.52 59.30
C PRO A 239 -126.23 -34.04 58.60
N ILE A 240 -126.77 -34.84 57.68
CA ILE A 240 -127.99 -34.51 56.89
C ILE A 240 -129.02 -35.64 56.99
N ASP A 241 -130.29 -35.30 57.24
CA ASP A 241 -131.42 -36.23 57.35
C ASP A 241 -131.90 -36.70 55.96
N VAL A 242 -131.83 -38.01 55.77
CA VAL A 242 -131.70 -38.66 54.46
C VAL A 242 -133.04 -38.82 53.72
N SER A 243 -134.17 -38.87 54.44
CA SER A 243 -135.47 -39.23 53.85
C SER A 243 -136.19 -38.06 53.16
N GLN A 244 -136.17 -36.86 53.77
CA GLN A 244 -136.62 -35.64 53.08
C GLN A 244 -135.58 -35.13 52.08
N PHE A 245 -134.29 -35.39 52.33
CA PHE A 245 -133.23 -35.19 51.34
C PHE A 245 -133.57 -35.97 50.07
N TYR A 246 -133.65 -37.31 50.06
CA TYR A 246 -133.86 -38.02 48.78
C TYR A 246 -135.15 -37.64 48.03
N ARG A 247 -136.25 -37.24 48.67
CA ARG A 247 -137.45 -36.82 47.92
C ARG A 247 -137.29 -35.43 47.31
N THR A 248 -136.74 -34.49 48.06
CA THR A 248 -136.47 -33.12 47.57
C THR A 248 -135.33 -33.16 46.55
N GLU A 249 -134.27 -33.89 46.86
CA GLU A 249 -133.07 -34.06 46.07
C GLU A 249 -133.21 -35.05 44.90
N LEU A 250 -134.24 -35.92 44.81
CA LEU A 250 -134.57 -36.57 43.53
C LEU A 250 -135.38 -35.65 42.62
N THR A 251 -136.30 -34.86 43.17
CA THR A 251 -137.06 -33.87 42.37
C THR A 251 -136.12 -32.77 41.87
N ARG A 252 -135.25 -32.31 42.76
CA ARG A 252 -134.15 -31.40 42.46
C ARG A 252 -133.09 -32.08 41.62
N ALA A 253 -132.63 -33.31 41.85
CA ALA A 253 -131.68 -33.95 40.93
C ALA A 253 -132.27 -34.18 39.53
N ILE A 254 -133.58 -34.33 39.35
CA ILE A 254 -134.17 -34.36 37.99
C ILE A 254 -134.20 -32.95 37.38
N GLY A 255 -134.48 -31.91 38.18
CA GLY A 255 -134.38 -30.51 37.76
C GLY A 255 -132.95 -30.09 37.44
N ASP A 256 -132.01 -30.41 38.32
CA ASP A 256 -130.58 -30.20 38.24
C ASP A 256 -130.00 -31.06 37.12
N ILE A 257 -130.30 -32.35 36.94
CA ILE A 257 -129.89 -33.12 35.74
C ILE A 257 -130.37 -32.48 34.45
N LYS A 258 -131.58 -31.90 34.42
CA LYS A 258 -132.08 -31.19 33.23
C LYS A 258 -131.37 -29.86 33.03
N ASN A 259 -131.21 -29.07 34.09
CA ASN A 259 -130.49 -27.80 34.09
C ASN A 259 -129.00 -28.02 33.82
N ASP A 260 -128.42 -29.14 34.22
CA ASP A 260 -127.05 -29.58 34.01
C ASP A 260 -126.91 -30.13 32.60
N PHE A 261 -127.90 -30.79 32.01
CA PHE A 261 -127.87 -31.09 30.57
C PHE A 261 -127.96 -29.82 29.72
N GLU A 262 -128.78 -28.85 30.13
CA GLU A 262 -128.97 -27.58 29.43
C GLU A 262 -127.78 -26.63 29.67
N ALA A 263 -127.21 -26.63 30.87
CA ALA A 263 -125.99 -25.90 31.23
C ALA A 263 -124.73 -26.61 30.73
N LEU A 264 -124.66 -27.93 30.64
CA LEU A 264 -123.58 -28.67 29.95
C LEU A 264 -123.69 -28.46 28.45
N SER A 265 -124.87 -28.42 27.86
CA SER A 265 -125.02 -28.09 26.44
C SER A 265 -124.62 -26.63 26.17
N GLN A 266 -125.01 -25.69 27.04
CA GLN A 266 -124.53 -24.31 26.98
C GLN A 266 -123.05 -24.15 27.33
N ALA A 267 -122.50 -24.95 28.25
CA ALA A 267 -121.10 -24.93 28.65
C ALA A 267 -120.25 -25.54 27.57
N GLN A 268 -120.57 -26.72 27.03
CA GLN A 268 -119.94 -27.28 25.83
C GLN A 268 -120.01 -26.30 24.65
N ARG A 269 -121.12 -25.56 24.49
CA ARG A 269 -121.22 -24.53 23.46
C ARG A 269 -120.35 -23.31 23.74
N ARG A 270 -120.30 -22.82 24.98
CA ARG A 270 -119.43 -21.71 25.42
C ARG A 270 -117.96 -22.11 25.45
N GLU A 271 -117.63 -23.34 25.81
CA GLU A 271 -116.30 -23.95 25.78
C GLU A 271 -115.87 -24.19 24.34
N LEU A 272 -116.77 -24.55 23.43
CA LEU A 272 -116.47 -24.63 22.01
C LEU A 272 -116.29 -23.23 21.40
N GLU A 273 -117.13 -22.26 21.77
CA GLU A 273 -117.01 -20.85 21.38
C GLU A 273 -115.74 -20.20 21.97
N GLU A 274 -115.38 -20.51 23.22
CA GLU A 274 -114.18 -20.05 23.94
C GLU A 274 -112.94 -20.80 23.47
N TYR A 275 -113.03 -22.09 23.16
CA TYR A 275 -111.97 -22.85 22.49
C TYR A 275 -111.71 -22.26 21.11
N TYR A 276 -112.73 -21.94 20.32
CA TYR A 276 -112.53 -21.24 19.05
C TYR A 276 -112.08 -19.78 19.25
N ARG A 277 -112.50 -19.09 20.32
CA ARG A 277 -112.01 -17.75 20.65
C ARG A 277 -110.52 -17.80 21.00
N ILE A 278 -110.14 -18.57 22.01
CA ILE A 278 -108.75 -18.84 22.41
C ILE A 278 -107.96 -19.37 21.22
N LYS A 279 -108.46 -20.31 20.40
CA LYS A 279 -107.72 -20.80 19.24
C LYS A 279 -107.53 -19.72 18.17
N THR A 280 -108.51 -18.85 17.93
CA THR A 280 -108.35 -17.72 16.99
C THR A 280 -107.50 -16.59 17.59
N GLU A 281 -107.49 -16.42 18.90
CA GLU A 281 -106.69 -15.45 19.64
C GLU A 281 -105.23 -15.92 19.74
N GLU A 282 -104.99 -17.21 20.00
CA GLU A 282 -103.71 -17.92 19.91
C GLU A 282 -103.19 -17.92 18.47
N ILE A 283 -104.01 -18.15 17.44
CA ILE A 283 -103.59 -18.02 16.04
C ILE A 283 -103.22 -16.56 15.71
N ARG A 284 -103.97 -15.57 16.23
CA ARG A 284 -103.63 -14.15 16.09
C ARG A 284 -102.37 -13.77 16.85
N GLU A 285 -102.16 -14.33 18.03
CA GLU A 285 -101.00 -14.07 18.89
C GLU A 285 -99.76 -14.77 18.33
N GLN A 286 -99.83 -16.02 17.90
CA GLN A 286 -98.80 -16.70 17.12
C GLN A 286 -98.50 -15.94 15.82
N ALA A 287 -99.49 -15.42 15.10
CA ALA A 287 -99.25 -14.58 13.92
C ALA A 287 -98.59 -13.23 14.28
N ALA A 288 -98.98 -12.61 15.41
CA ALA A 288 -98.38 -11.38 15.90
C ALA A 288 -96.96 -11.59 16.45
N GLU A 289 -96.69 -12.74 17.05
CA GLU A 289 -95.40 -13.14 17.59
C GLU A 289 -94.45 -13.58 16.47
N GLN A 290 -94.93 -14.32 15.46
CA GLN A 290 -94.21 -14.55 14.21
C GLN A 290 -93.90 -13.24 13.50
N LYS A 291 -94.84 -12.28 13.48
CA LYS A 291 -94.59 -10.94 12.95
C LYS A 291 -93.55 -10.17 13.78
N ARG A 292 -93.62 -10.19 15.11
CA ARG A 292 -92.61 -9.60 16.01
C ARG A 292 -91.23 -10.23 15.79
N LYS A 293 -91.15 -11.56 15.72
CA LYS A 293 -89.92 -12.31 15.40
C LYS A 293 -89.39 -11.98 14.01
N MET A 294 -90.25 -11.77 13.01
CA MET A 294 -89.86 -11.30 11.67
C MET A 294 -89.36 -9.85 11.68
N ASP A 295 -89.98 -8.96 12.47
CA ASP A 295 -89.60 -7.56 12.60
C ASP A 295 -88.32 -7.39 13.46
N GLU A 296 -88.09 -8.25 14.45
CA GLU A 296 -86.83 -8.34 15.22
C GLU A 296 -85.70 -8.94 14.37
N ALA A 297 -85.96 -10.02 13.63
CA ALA A 297 -85.01 -10.58 12.66
C ALA A 297 -84.68 -9.57 11.54
N ARG A 298 -85.64 -8.74 11.12
CA ARG A 298 -85.38 -7.60 10.22
C ARG A 298 -84.52 -6.53 10.88
N ARG A 299 -84.73 -6.20 12.16
CA ARG A 299 -83.91 -5.20 12.87
C ARG A 299 -82.47 -5.67 13.06
N LEU A 300 -82.26 -6.88 13.57
CA LEU A 300 -80.94 -7.52 13.64
C LEU A 300 -80.29 -7.58 12.27
N GLY A 301 -81.01 -8.09 11.26
CA GLY A 301 -80.53 -8.14 9.88
C GLY A 301 -80.20 -6.76 9.28
N THR A 302 -80.90 -5.67 9.63
CA THR A 302 -80.55 -4.32 9.16
C THR A 302 -79.27 -3.78 9.80
N VAL A 303 -79.00 -4.09 11.08
CA VAL A 303 -77.75 -3.70 11.74
C VAL A 303 -76.59 -4.51 11.16
N GLU A 304 -76.73 -5.84 11.06
CA GLU A 304 -75.75 -6.70 10.41
C GLU A 304 -75.48 -6.31 8.95
N VAL A 305 -76.51 -5.91 8.19
CA VAL A 305 -76.34 -5.40 6.81
C VAL A 305 -75.63 -4.05 6.78
N MET A 306 -75.86 -3.15 7.74
CA MET A 306 -75.10 -1.89 7.84
C MET A 306 -73.63 -2.18 8.18
N ASP A 307 -73.34 -3.04 9.15
CA ASP A 307 -71.97 -3.41 9.53
C ASP A 307 -71.25 -4.15 8.39
N LEU A 308 -71.93 -5.09 7.71
CA LEU A 308 -71.41 -5.75 6.51
C LEU A 308 -71.20 -4.78 5.33
N SER A 309 -72.00 -3.71 5.22
CA SER A 309 -71.79 -2.68 4.19
C SER A 309 -70.56 -1.81 4.48
N SER A 310 -70.35 -1.45 5.76
CA SER A 310 -69.16 -0.75 6.23
C SER A 310 -67.90 -1.58 6.03
N LEU A 311 -67.94 -2.86 6.43
CA LEU A 311 -66.84 -3.80 6.24
C LEU A 311 -66.50 -4.01 4.76
N LYS A 312 -67.51 -4.10 3.88
CA LYS A 312 -67.30 -4.17 2.42
C LYS A 312 -66.68 -2.90 1.85
N SER A 313 -67.05 -1.72 2.36
CA SER A 313 -66.45 -0.44 1.95
C SER A 313 -64.96 -0.41 2.31
N LEU A 314 -64.61 -0.75 3.56
CA LEU A 314 -63.23 -0.85 4.03
C LEU A 314 -62.41 -1.90 3.28
N LEU A 315 -63.02 -3.04 2.91
CA LEU A 315 -62.37 -4.07 2.08
C LEU A 315 -62.14 -3.60 0.64
N SER A 316 -63.04 -2.80 0.06
CA SER A 316 -62.83 -2.18 -1.26
C SER A 316 -61.68 -1.17 -1.21
N GLU A 317 -61.69 -0.29 -0.22
CA GLU A 317 -60.65 0.74 -0.02
C GLU A 317 -59.26 0.10 0.20
N ASN A 318 -59.16 -0.93 1.04
CA ASN A 318 -57.92 -1.70 1.20
C ASN A 318 -57.47 -2.39 -0.09
N ARG A 319 -58.41 -2.89 -0.90
CA ARG A 319 -58.09 -3.50 -2.20
C ARG A 319 -57.57 -2.47 -3.20
N ASP A 320 -58.13 -1.27 -3.22
CA ASP A 320 -57.68 -0.19 -4.10
C ASP A 320 -56.30 0.35 -3.68
N VAL A 321 -56.05 0.50 -2.38
CA VAL A 321 -54.72 0.79 -1.82
C VAL A 321 -53.71 -0.32 -2.17
N TYR A 322 -54.09 -1.59 -2.06
CA TYR A 322 -53.24 -2.71 -2.45
C TYR A 322 -52.90 -2.70 -3.94
N ASN A 323 -53.89 -2.47 -4.80
CA ASN A 323 -53.69 -2.34 -6.25
C ASN A 323 -52.75 -1.17 -6.59
N GLN A 324 -52.87 -0.04 -5.90
CA GLN A 324 -52.02 1.12 -6.10
C GLN A 324 -50.58 0.86 -5.63
N LEU A 325 -50.38 0.25 -4.46
CA LEU A 325 -49.06 -0.13 -3.97
C LEU A 325 -48.38 -1.18 -4.86
N GLN A 326 -49.16 -2.13 -5.40
CA GLN A 326 -48.68 -3.12 -6.37
C GLN A 326 -48.23 -2.46 -7.69
N LYS A 327 -48.94 -1.42 -8.15
CA LYS A 327 -48.53 -0.63 -9.30
C LYS A 327 -47.23 0.13 -9.04
N GLU A 328 -47.14 0.85 -7.92
CA GLU A 328 -45.91 1.57 -7.53
C GLU A 328 -44.70 0.62 -7.42
N HIS A 329 -44.88 -0.58 -6.87
CA HIS A 329 -43.85 -1.61 -6.84
C HIS A 329 -43.44 -2.06 -8.26
N SER A 330 -44.37 -2.19 -9.20
CA SER A 330 -44.05 -2.53 -10.60
C SER A 330 -43.30 -1.40 -11.33
N ASP A 331 -43.66 -0.14 -11.07
CA ASP A 331 -43.00 1.04 -11.64
C ASP A 331 -41.57 1.19 -11.08
N LEU A 332 -41.38 0.96 -9.77
CA LEU A 332 -40.06 0.93 -9.12
C LEU A 332 -39.17 -0.21 -9.64
N ALA A 333 -39.72 -1.41 -9.84
CA ALA A 333 -38.98 -2.54 -10.41
C ALA A 333 -38.53 -2.26 -11.85
N ASN A 334 -39.38 -1.64 -12.66
CA ASN A 334 -39.04 -1.21 -14.03
C ASN A 334 -37.98 -0.10 -14.05
N LEU A 335 -37.98 0.81 -13.07
CA LEU A 335 -36.96 1.85 -12.93
C LEU A 335 -35.60 1.29 -12.49
N LEU A 336 -35.59 0.36 -11.51
CA LEU A 336 -34.38 -0.34 -11.07
C LEU A 336 -33.72 -1.07 -12.24
N ARG A 337 -34.49 -1.83 -13.02
CA ARG A 337 -33.97 -2.55 -14.20
C ARG A 337 -33.32 -1.62 -15.23
N LYS A 338 -33.93 -0.45 -15.50
CA LYS A 338 -33.33 0.55 -16.40
C LYS A 338 -31.99 1.09 -15.87
N LEU A 339 -31.92 1.37 -14.57
CA LEU A 339 -30.67 1.82 -13.94
C LEU A 339 -29.60 0.72 -13.98
N GLU A 340 -29.97 -0.54 -13.78
CA GLU A 340 -29.07 -1.70 -13.94
C GLU A 340 -28.55 -1.81 -15.39
N ASP A 341 -29.43 -1.71 -16.39
CA ASP A 341 -29.06 -1.69 -17.82
C ASP A 341 -28.13 -0.49 -18.15
N ASP A 342 -28.41 0.71 -17.62
CA ASP A 342 -27.57 1.91 -17.78
C ASP A 342 -26.18 1.75 -17.12
N PHE A 343 -26.11 1.14 -15.93
CA PHE A 343 -24.84 0.86 -15.26
C PHE A 343 -23.99 -0.17 -16.01
N GLU A 344 -24.61 -1.23 -16.53
CA GLU A 344 -23.95 -2.25 -17.37
C GLU A 344 -23.38 -1.62 -18.65
N GLN A 345 -24.13 -0.71 -19.29
CA GLN A 345 -23.65 0.05 -20.45
C GLN A 345 -22.43 0.93 -20.09
N ILE A 346 -22.51 1.73 -19.02
CA ILE A 346 -21.40 2.61 -18.60
C ILE A 346 -20.15 1.80 -18.24
N ALA A 347 -20.32 0.64 -17.58
CA ALA A 347 -19.21 -0.27 -17.27
C ALA A 347 -18.57 -0.85 -18.55
N SER A 348 -19.38 -1.22 -19.54
CA SER A 348 -18.92 -1.72 -20.85
C SER A 348 -18.15 -0.64 -21.63
N GLU A 349 -18.64 0.59 -21.65
CA GLU A 349 -17.98 1.74 -22.28
C GLU A 349 -16.66 2.09 -21.60
N HIS A 350 -16.62 2.12 -20.26
CA HIS A 350 -15.39 2.38 -19.51
C HIS A 350 -14.34 1.28 -19.73
N SER A 351 -14.76 0.01 -19.75
CA SER A 351 -13.90 -1.13 -20.08
C SER A 351 -13.32 -1.01 -21.49
N ARG A 352 -14.12 -0.63 -22.49
CA ARG A 352 -13.61 -0.38 -23.86
C ARG A 352 -12.58 0.75 -23.90
N ALA A 353 -12.88 1.88 -23.26
CA ALA A 353 -11.96 3.02 -23.20
C ALA A 353 -10.63 2.68 -22.49
N GLN A 354 -10.68 1.85 -21.45
CA GLN A 354 -9.48 1.36 -20.77
C GLN A 354 -8.66 0.42 -21.66
N ASN A 355 -9.29 -0.54 -22.34
CA ASN A 355 -8.60 -1.42 -23.30
C ASN A 355 -7.94 -0.64 -24.45
N GLU A 356 -8.53 0.49 -24.88
CA GLU A 356 -7.95 1.36 -25.91
C GLU A 356 -6.74 2.16 -25.37
N ARG A 357 -6.84 2.71 -24.15
CA ARG A 357 -5.70 3.31 -23.43
C ARG A 357 -4.56 2.33 -23.21
N ASP A 358 -4.85 1.09 -22.85
CA ASP A 358 -3.83 0.05 -22.62
C ASP A 358 -3.11 -0.34 -23.92
N ARG A 359 -3.81 -0.30 -25.08
CA ARG A 359 -3.19 -0.44 -26.41
C ARG A 359 -2.30 0.75 -26.76
N GLU A 360 -2.79 1.99 -26.59
CA GLU A 360 -1.98 3.20 -26.80
C GLU A 360 -0.69 3.17 -25.94
N LEU A 361 -0.78 2.72 -24.69
CA LEU A 361 0.37 2.57 -23.80
C LEU A 361 1.32 1.44 -24.23
N ALA A 362 0.81 0.33 -24.76
CA ALA A 362 1.64 -0.74 -25.30
C ALA A 362 2.43 -0.28 -26.54
N ASP A 363 1.78 0.44 -27.47
CA ASP A 363 2.42 0.99 -28.66
C ASP A 363 3.50 2.04 -28.31
N LEU A 364 3.23 2.91 -27.33
CA LEU A 364 4.20 3.89 -26.84
C LEU A 364 5.41 3.22 -26.15
N ARG A 365 5.20 2.13 -25.40
CA ARG A 365 6.28 1.34 -24.81
C ARG A 365 7.16 0.67 -25.87
N ALA A 366 6.54 0.05 -26.88
CA ALA A 366 7.28 -0.54 -28.00
C ALA A 366 8.11 0.50 -28.78
N GLN A 367 7.57 1.71 -28.99
CA GLN A 367 8.33 2.82 -29.59
C GLN A 367 9.48 3.32 -28.69
N ALA A 368 9.32 3.33 -27.37
CA ALA A 368 10.38 3.68 -26.44
C ALA A 368 11.51 2.65 -26.47
N GLU A 369 11.19 1.36 -26.37
CA GLU A 369 12.16 0.24 -26.46
C GLU A 369 12.91 0.25 -27.80
N GLN A 370 12.22 0.51 -28.92
CA GLN A 370 12.85 0.66 -30.23
C GLN A 370 13.86 1.83 -30.27
N ARG A 371 13.57 2.95 -29.60
CA ARG A 371 14.49 4.10 -29.50
C ARG A 371 15.68 3.81 -28.59
N GLU A 372 15.47 3.11 -27.48
CA GLU A 372 16.55 2.69 -26.58
C GLU A 372 17.50 1.70 -27.26
N ALA A 373 16.97 0.75 -28.03
CA ALA A 373 17.77 -0.15 -28.87
C ALA A 373 18.59 0.61 -29.93
N ALA A 374 17.97 1.59 -30.60
CA ALA A 374 18.67 2.44 -31.58
C ALA A 374 19.79 3.29 -30.94
N ILE A 375 19.55 3.87 -29.76
CA ILE A 375 20.57 4.61 -29.00
C ILE A 375 21.71 3.68 -28.58
N SER A 376 21.40 2.48 -28.09
CA SER A 376 22.39 1.48 -27.67
C SER A 376 23.31 1.07 -28.83
N ALA A 377 22.75 0.80 -30.03
CA ALA A 377 23.54 0.51 -31.23
C ALA A 377 24.44 1.70 -31.65
N VAL A 378 23.99 2.95 -31.50
CA VAL A 378 24.83 4.13 -31.76
C VAL A 378 25.94 4.27 -30.71
N LEU A 379 25.68 3.94 -29.44
CA LEU A 379 26.69 3.94 -28.38
C LEU A 379 27.73 2.84 -28.58
N GLU A 380 27.33 1.62 -28.97
CA GLU A 380 28.25 0.53 -29.34
C GLU A 380 29.15 0.94 -30.51
N ASN A 381 28.58 1.51 -31.57
CA ASN A 381 29.35 2.06 -32.68
C ASN A 381 30.30 3.17 -32.22
N ASN A 382 29.89 4.04 -31.29
CA ASN A 382 30.76 5.10 -30.75
C ASN A 382 31.92 4.55 -29.91
N VAL A 383 31.70 3.48 -29.14
CA VAL A 383 32.75 2.77 -28.39
C VAL A 383 33.71 2.08 -29.34
N SER A 384 33.19 1.40 -30.37
CA SER A 384 34.00 0.74 -31.41
C SER A 384 34.87 1.74 -32.17
N LEU A 385 34.30 2.86 -32.65
CA LEU A 385 35.05 3.94 -33.31
C LEU A 385 36.07 4.60 -32.37
N LYS A 386 35.78 4.76 -31.07
CA LYS A 386 36.77 5.25 -30.09
C LYS A 386 37.91 4.26 -29.89
N PHE A 387 37.65 2.96 -29.90
CA PHE A 387 38.67 1.93 -29.86
C PHE A 387 39.54 2.00 -31.12
N GLU A 388 38.93 2.10 -32.30
CA GLU A 388 39.59 2.21 -33.59
C GLU A 388 40.48 3.47 -33.69
N ILE A 389 39.96 4.63 -33.28
CA ILE A 389 40.72 5.89 -33.16
C ILE A 389 41.89 5.75 -32.19
N ASN A 390 41.73 5.04 -31.06
CA ASN A 390 42.84 4.80 -30.14
C ASN A 390 43.88 3.83 -30.71
N THR A 391 43.49 2.82 -31.50
CA THR A 391 44.47 1.97 -32.20
C THR A 391 45.19 2.74 -33.30
N TYR A 392 44.51 3.64 -34.03
CA TYR A 392 45.15 4.52 -35.01
C TYR A 392 46.09 5.54 -34.36
N ARG A 393 45.68 6.17 -33.24
CA ARG A 393 46.57 7.03 -32.43
C ARG A 393 47.81 6.29 -31.98
N ARG A 394 47.67 5.06 -31.49
CA ARG A 394 48.81 4.24 -31.06
C ARG A 394 49.73 3.83 -32.22
N LEU A 395 49.19 3.63 -33.43
CA LEU A 395 49.99 3.43 -34.63
C LEU A 395 50.75 4.72 -35.01
N LEU A 396 50.08 5.86 -34.97
CA LEU A 396 50.68 7.18 -35.19
C LEU A 396 51.74 7.51 -34.14
N GLU A 397 51.54 7.23 -32.85
CA GLU A 397 52.55 7.36 -31.79
C GLU A 397 53.77 6.45 -32.03
N VAL A 398 53.59 5.28 -32.67
CA VAL A 398 54.67 4.38 -33.09
C VAL A 398 55.36 4.86 -34.37
N GLU A 399 54.67 5.59 -35.24
CA GLU A 399 55.22 6.17 -36.48
C GLU A 399 55.93 7.51 -36.21
N GLU A 400 55.37 8.38 -35.38
CA GLU A 400 56.04 9.52 -34.75
C GLU A 400 57.24 9.05 -33.91
N GLY A 401 57.09 7.94 -33.17
CA GLY A 401 58.17 7.28 -32.46
C GLY A 401 59.24 6.67 -33.37
N HIS A 402 58.95 6.39 -34.65
CA HIS A 402 59.95 6.04 -35.66
C HIS A 402 60.60 7.29 -36.27
N LEU A 403 59.82 8.32 -36.59
CA LEU A 403 60.32 9.61 -37.08
C LEU A 403 61.25 10.29 -36.07
N GLN A 404 60.96 10.18 -34.78
CA GLN A 404 61.79 10.72 -33.69
C GLN A 404 62.94 9.78 -33.27
N ARG A 405 63.07 8.59 -33.88
CA ARG A 405 64.16 7.62 -33.63
C ARG A 405 65.08 7.45 -34.86
N VAL A 406 65.14 8.46 -35.74
CA VAL A 406 66.15 8.55 -36.80
C VAL A 406 67.41 9.33 -36.36
N GLU A 407 67.39 10.01 -35.21
CA GLU A 407 68.60 10.52 -34.54
C GLU A 407 68.88 9.77 -33.22
N GLY A 408 69.92 8.92 -33.22
CA GLY A 408 70.42 8.19 -32.04
C GLY A 408 69.63 6.92 -31.69
N GLY A 409 70.18 5.72 -31.65
CA GLY A 409 71.59 5.31 -31.73
C GLY A 409 72.01 4.50 -30.50
N GLU A 410 71.85 3.17 -30.59
CA GLU A 410 72.38 2.16 -29.65
C GLU A 410 71.81 2.21 -28.19
N GLY A 411 71.69 1.12 -27.42
CA GLY A 411 71.89 -0.30 -27.72
C GLY A 411 71.86 -1.18 -26.44
N PHE A 412 71.47 -2.44 -26.61
CA PHE A 412 71.85 -3.62 -25.80
C PHE A 412 71.03 -4.12 -24.57
N SER A 413 70.90 -5.46 -24.56
CA SER A 413 70.61 -6.44 -23.49
C SER A 413 69.44 -6.27 -22.50
N GLY A 414 68.43 -7.12 -22.68
CA GLY A 414 68.41 -8.43 -21.98
C GLY A 414 67.84 -8.48 -20.54
N GLY A 415 66.64 -9.03 -20.40
CA GLY A 415 66.05 -9.37 -19.10
C GLY A 415 64.78 -10.19 -19.24
N ARG A 416 64.83 -11.49 -18.88
CA ARG A 416 63.66 -12.37 -18.86
C ARG A 416 62.67 -11.91 -17.78
N SER A 417 61.38 -11.89 -18.10
CA SER A 417 60.32 -11.93 -17.10
C SER A 417 59.13 -12.72 -17.63
N SER A 418 58.92 -13.89 -17.03
CA SER A 418 57.78 -14.75 -17.24
C SER A 418 56.56 -14.15 -16.53
N SER A 419 55.69 -13.47 -17.27
CA SER A 419 54.32 -13.19 -16.83
C SER A 419 53.42 -14.34 -17.25
N ALA A 420 52.92 -15.08 -16.26
CA ALA A 420 51.94 -16.14 -16.49
C ALA A 420 50.58 -15.54 -16.86
N TYR A 421 50.24 -15.56 -18.15
CA TYR A 421 48.87 -15.31 -18.59
C TYR A 421 48.05 -16.59 -18.38
N HIS A 422 47.26 -16.58 -17.28
CA HIS A 422 46.30 -17.62 -16.95
C HIS A 422 45.12 -17.59 -17.92
N TYR A 423 45.23 -18.34 -19.02
CA TYR A 423 44.09 -18.64 -19.88
C TYR A 423 43.34 -19.85 -19.31
N GLN A 424 42.17 -19.61 -18.75
CA GLN A 424 41.25 -20.68 -18.34
C GLN A 424 39.93 -20.57 -19.11
N THR A 425 39.94 -21.13 -20.32
CA THR A 425 38.73 -21.42 -21.08
C THR A 425 37.94 -22.51 -20.38
N GLY A 426 36.92 -22.13 -19.63
CA GLY A 426 36.00 -23.02 -18.90
C GLY A 426 34.55 -22.83 -19.34
N THR A 427 34.21 -23.19 -20.58
CA THR A 427 32.82 -23.21 -21.05
C THR A 427 32.14 -24.50 -20.59
N ALA A 428 31.47 -24.44 -19.44
CA ALA A 428 30.45 -25.39 -19.02
C ALA A 428 29.18 -24.62 -18.62
N VAL A 429 28.02 -25.09 -19.09
CA VAL A 429 26.75 -24.35 -19.04
C VAL A 429 26.18 -24.34 -17.62
N GLY A 430 25.93 -23.14 -17.09
CA GLY A 430 25.26 -22.91 -15.81
C GLY A 430 24.76 -21.47 -15.76
N GLY A 431 23.50 -21.24 -16.19
CA GLY A 431 22.96 -19.89 -16.35
C GLY A 431 22.61 -19.22 -15.04
N SER A 432 23.10 -18.00 -14.84
CA SER A 432 22.55 -16.99 -13.91
C SER A 432 23.11 -15.61 -14.25
N THR A 433 22.63 -15.00 -15.33
CA THR A 433 22.77 -13.56 -15.52
C THR A 433 21.74 -12.86 -14.63
N ALA A 434 22.22 -12.20 -13.58
CA ALA A 434 21.38 -11.31 -12.78
C ALA A 434 20.84 -10.19 -13.68
N ARG A 435 19.52 -10.17 -13.89
CA ARG A 435 18.86 -9.04 -14.53
C ARG A 435 18.91 -7.85 -13.58
N PHE A 436 19.24 -6.68 -14.12
CA PHE A 436 18.96 -5.41 -13.47
C PHE A 436 17.45 -5.19 -13.59
N ASP A 437 16.68 -5.79 -12.70
CA ASP A 437 15.25 -5.46 -12.57
C ASP A 437 15.17 -4.08 -11.91
N THR A 438 15.02 -3.05 -12.74
CA THR A 438 14.42 -1.78 -12.32
C THR A 438 13.05 -2.12 -11.76
N ALA A 439 12.95 -2.12 -10.44
CA ALA A 439 11.72 -2.44 -9.71
C ALA A 439 10.63 -1.41 -10.02
N ALA A 440 9.93 -1.60 -11.13
CA ALA A 440 8.55 -1.21 -11.25
C ALA A 440 7.83 -1.81 -10.04
N SER A 441 7.19 -0.96 -9.24
CA SER A 441 6.48 -1.39 -8.06
C SER A 441 5.28 -2.24 -8.49
N ASP A 442 5.45 -3.57 -8.45
CA ASP A 442 4.32 -4.49 -8.39
C ASP A 442 3.54 -4.15 -7.11
N VAL A 443 2.51 -3.34 -7.29
CA VAL A 443 1.54 -3.04 -6.26
C VAL A 443 0.80 -4.35 -6.01
N SER A 444 1.29 -5.11 -5.03
CA SER A 444 0.51 -6.16 -4.39
C SER A 444 -0.76 -5.51 -3.86
N THR A 445 -1.84 -5.66 -4.62
CA THR A 445 -3.15 -5.08 -4.33
C THR A 445 -3.75 -5.81 -3.14
N LYS A 446 -3.33 -5.40 -1.94
CA LYS A 446 -3.97 -5.80 -0.68
C LYS A 446 -5.47 -5.73 -0.85
N LYS A 447 -6.15 -6.85 -0.65
CA LYS A 447 -7.55 -6.97 -1.05
C LYS A 447 -8.40 -6.20 -0.04
N MET A 448 -8.84 -5.00 -0.43
CA MET A 448 -9.70 -4.19 0.42
C MET A 448 -11.11 -4.78 0.41
N THR A 449 -11.56 -5.22 1.58
CA THR A 449 -12.96 -5.56 1.85
C THR A 449 -13.66 -4.37 2.49
N VAL A 450 -14.85 -4.05 2.00
CA VAL A 450 -15.66 -2.92 2.49
C VAL A 450 -17.00 -3.43 2.99
N GLN A 451 -17.44 -2.97 4.16
CA GLN A 451 -18.77 -3.18 4.69
C GLN A 451 -19.37 -1.83 5.09
N LYS A 452 -20.55 -1.49 4.56
CA LYS A 452 -21.27 -0.26 4.90
C LYS A 452 -22.67 -0.55 5.43
N SER A 453 -23.14 0.27 6.37
CA SER A 453 -24.53 0.25 6.84
C SER A 453 -24.99 1.66 7.22
N ALA A 454 -26.30 1.90 7.18
CA ALA A 454 -26.92 3.15 7.58
C ALA A 454 -28.24 2.87 8.31
N ARG A 455 -28.60 3.76 9.25
CA ARG A 455 -29.79 3.74 10.10
C ARG A 455 -30.43 5.12 10.05
N GLY A 456 -31.23 5.35 9.02
CA GLY A 456 -31.87 6.64 8.75
C GLY A 456 -31.43 7.23 7.41
N PRO A 457 -31.68 8.52 7.17
CA PRO A 457 -31.49 9.15 5.86
C PRO A 457 -30.03 9.46 5.51
N ILE A 458 -29.10 9.45 6.49
CA ILE A 458 -27.70 9.81 6.26
C ILE A 458 -26.83 8.56 6.22
N ALA A 459 -26.07 8.42 5.14
CA ALA A 459 -25.11 7.34 4.95
C ALA A 459 -23.68 7.88 4.75
N ILE A 460 -22.70 7.02 5.01
CA ILE A 460 -21.31 7.25 4.58
C ILE A 460 -21.19 6.58 3.20
N ASP A 461 -21.04 7.39 2.16
CA ASP A 461 -20.96 6.95 0.77
C ASP A 461 -19.56 6.39 0.46
N GLN A 462 -18.54 7.22 0.70
CA GLN A 462 -17.15 6.92 0.33
C GLN A 462 -16.20 7.34 1.45
N VAL A 463 -15.19 6.51 1.71
CA VAL A 463 -14.09 6.83 2.63
C VAL A 463 -12.77 6.59 1.90
N ASP A 464 -11.92 7.61 1.82
CA ASP A 464 -10.61 7.46 1.21
C ASP A 464 -9.69 6.59 2.11
N PRO A 465 -9.11 5.48 1.57
CA PRO A 465 -8.14 4.68 2.30
C PRO A 465 -6.84 5.42 2.63
N GLN A 466 -6.49 6.46 1.86
CA GLN A 466 -5.30 7.28 2.08
C GLN A 466 -5.52 8.42 3.09
N GLY A 467 -6.72 8.53 3.68
CA GLY A 467 -7.01 9.48 4.75
C GLY A 467 -7.23 10.94 4.30
N ASN A 468 -7.41 11.20 3.01
CA ASN A 468 -7.64 12.55 2.49
C ASN A 468 -9.07 13.03 2.73
N PHE A 469 -10.08 12.16 2.59
CA PHE A 469 -11.48 12.57 2.72
C PHE A 469 -12.46 11.48 3.17
N ILE A 470 -13.62 11.94 3.63
CA ILE A 470 -14.84 11.14 3.88
C ILE A 470 -15.99 11.83 3.15
N VAL A 471 -16.85 11.09 2.47
CA VAL A 471 -18.08 11.57 1.85
C VAL A 471 -19.28 11.03 2.62
N ILE A 472 -20.18 11.92 3.03
CA ILE A 472 -21.50 11.54 3.53
C ILE A 472 -22.59 12.03 2.58
N GLU A 473 -23.70 11.32 2.52
CA GLU A 473 -24.84 11.62 1.67
C GLU A 473 -26.14 11.61 2.47
N ASN A 474 -27.09 12.47 2.07
CA ASN A 474 -28.48 12.40 2.51
C ASN A 474 -29.29 11.62 1.46
N ALA A 475 -29.29 10.30 1.60
CA ALA A 475 -30.04 9.34 0.79
C ALA A 475 -31.51 9.17 1.23
N GLY A 476 -32.02 10.06 2.10
CA GLY A 476 -33.39 10.00 2.61
C GLY A 476 -34.47 10.10 1.51
N SER A 477 -35.31 9.08 1.39
CA SER A 477 -36.44 9.05 0.44
C SER A 477 -37.50 10.12 0.71
N THR A 478 -37.55 10.67 1.93
CA THR A 478 -38.56 11.62 2.42
C THR A 478 -38.38 13.06 1.91
N GLY A 479 -37.32 13.35 1.14
CA GLY A 479 -37.07 14.69 0.58
C GLY A 479 -36.68 15.76 1.61
N LYS A 480 -36.39 15.36 2.86
CA LYS A 480 -36.08 16.28 3.96
C LYS A 480 -34.59 16.61 4.04
N ASP A 481 -34.30 17.89 4.25
CA ASP A 481 -32.98 18.36 4.69
C ASP A 481 -32.71 17.86 6.13
N GLN A 482 -31.46 17.54 6.43
CA GLN A 482 -31.05 17.03 7.73
C GLN A 482 -30.10 17.99 8.42
N ASP A 483 -30.49 18.50 9.59
CA ASP A 483 -29.59 19.19 10.51
C ASP A 483 -28.63 18.18 11.14
N LEU A 484 -27.31 18.45 11.04
CA LEU A 484 -26.24 17.65 11.62
C LEU A 484 -25.63 18.32 12.87
N LYS A 485 -26.27 19.35 13.44
CA LYS A 485 -25.88 19.97 14.71
C LYS A 485 -25.66 18.91 15.79
N GLY A 486 -24.46 18.92 16.38
CA GLY A 486 -24.07 17.97 17.43
C GLY A 486 -23.65 16.58 16.94
N TRP A 487 -23.81 16.26 15.65
CA TRP A 487 -23.35 14.98 15.10
C TRP A 487 -21.81 14.94 15.05
N THR A 488 -21.25 13.73 15.08
CA THR A 488 -19.81 13.51 14.96
C THR A 488 -19.47 12.40 13.97
N LEU A 489 -18.40 12.62 13.19
CA LEU A 489 -17.69 11.56 12.49
C LEU A 489 -16.57 11.05 13.39
N ARG A 490 -16.48 9.74 13.55
CA ARG A 490 -15.47 9.06 14.37
C ARG A 490 -14.81 7.95 13.56
N ARG A 491 -13.51 8.07 13.29
CA ARG A 491 -12.74 7.06 12.54
C ARG A 491 -11.70 6.41 13.44
N LYS A 492 -11.85 5.10 13.67
CA LYS A 492 -10.89 4.25 14.38
C LYS A 492 -9.98 3.55 13.38
N ILE A 493 -8.67 3.48 13.68
CA ILE A 493 -7.65 2.94 12.78
C ILE A 493 -6.80 1.95 13.56
N ASP A 494 -6.85 0.68 13.17
CA ASP A 494 -6.18 -0.42 13.84
C ASP A 494 -6.40 -0.36 15.37
N SER A 495 -5.34 -0.27 16.17
CA SER A 495 -5.39 -0.11 17.64
C SER A 495 -5.09 1.33 18.11
N LYS A 496 -5.21 2.33 17.25
CA LYS A 496 -4.94 3.75 17.58
C LYS A 496 -6.18 4.45 18.15
N ASP A 497 -5.96 5.64 18.70
CA ASP A 497 -7.01 6.56 19.15
C ASP A 497 -7.96 6.96 18.01
N ASP A 498 -9.20 7.23 18.36
CA ASP A 498 -10.25 7.58 17.40
C ASP A 498 -10.09 9.04 16.93
N ILE A 499 -10.07 9.24 15.61
CA ILE A 499 -10.10 10.58 15.00
C ILE A 499 -11.56 11.07 15.01
N VAL A 500 -11.84 12.13 15.77
CA VAL A 500 -13.18 12.69 15.95
C VAL A 500 -13.31 14.05 15.28
N TYR A 501 -14.37 14.24 14.50
CA TYR A 501 -14.79 15.52 13.94
C TYR A 501 -16.23 15.80 14.35
N LYS A 502 -16.52 17.02 14.83
CA LYS A 502 -17.87 17.50 15.12
C LYS A 502 -18.33 18.43 13.99
N PHE A 503 -19.55 18.24 13.49
CA PHE A 503 -20.12 19.15 12.50
C PHE A 503 -20.39 20.55 13.12
N PRO A 504 -20.29 21.63 12.35
CA PRO A 504 -20.69 22.97 12.79
C PRO A 504 -22.15 22.99 13.26
N ASP A 505 -22.46 23.76 14.30
CA ASP A 505 -23.80 23.77 14.94
C ASP A 505 -24.93 24.36 14.07
N ASN A 506 -24.60 24.80 12.84
CA ASN A 506 -25.53 25.30 11.82
C ASN A 506 -25.41 24.52 10.48
N PHE A 507 -24.76 23.35 10.47
CA PHE A 507 -24.56 22.57 9.25
C PHE A 507 -25.78 21.70 8.90
N VAL A 508 -26.47 22.08 7.82
CA VAL A 508 -27.61 21.35 7.27
C VAL A 508 -27.22 20.66 5.97
N LEU A 509 -27.32 19.32 5.93
CA LEU A 509 -27.12 18.54 4.72
C LEU A 509 -28.45 18.41 3.96
N LYS A 510 -28.51 19.12 2.84
CA LYS A 510 -29.70 19.15 1.96
C LYS A 510 -30.10 17.75 1.48
N SER A 511 -31.40 17.56 1.24
CA SER A 511 -31.91 16.29 0.70
C SER A 511 -31.24 15.95 -0.63
N ARG A 512 -30.97 14.65 -0.85
CA ARG A 512 -30.29 14.11 -2.05
C ARG A 512 -28.95 14.78 -2.38
N SER A 513 -28.32 15.41 -1.39
CA SER A 513 -27.02 16.06 -1.51
C SER A 513 -25.96 15.27 -0.75
N ARG A 514 -24.71 15.37 -1.23
CA ARG A 514 -23.53 14.82 -0.58
C ARG A 514 -22.56 15.94 -0.20
N ILE A 515 -21.74 15.70 0.81
CA ILE A 515 -20.66 16.59 1.21
C ILE A 515 -19.37 15.78 1.39
N ARG A 516 -18.28 16.25 0.78
CA ARG A 516 -16.93 15.71 0.97
C ARG A 516 -16.24 16.46 2.10
N ILE A 517 -16.01 15.78 3.23
CA ILE A 517 -15.23 16.30 4.35
C ILE A 517 -13.74 15.99 4.11
N LEU A 518 -12.98 17.02 3.73
CA LEU A 518 -11.52 16.96 3.57
C LEU A 518 -10.80 17.04 4.91
N SER A 519 -9.69 16.31 5.04
CA SER A 519 -8.68 16.59 6.06
C SER A 519 -7.79 17.78 5.66
N ARG A 520 -7.11 18.40 6.63
CA ARG A 520 -6.31 19.62 6.40
C ARG A 520 -5.15 19.43 5.41
N ASN A 521 -4.55 18.23 5.41
CA ASN A 521 -3.42 17.89 4.55
C ASN A 521 -3.82 17.29 3.19
N ALA A 522 -5.13 17.17 2.91
CA ALA A 522 -5.59 16.69 1.61
C ALA A 522 -5.19 17.67 0.49
N SER A 523 -4.60 17.14 -0.58
CA SER A 523 -4.22 17.91 -1.77
C SER A 523 -5.43 18.66 -2.35
N LYS A 524 -5.37 19.99 -2.40
CA LYS A 524 -6.47 20.86 -2.88
C LYS A 524 -6.67 20.86 -4.40
N GLY A 525 -6.71 19.68 -5.02
CA GLY A 525 -7.00 19.53 -6.45
C GLY A 525 -8.49 19.75 -6.76
N SER A 526 -8.78 20.60 -7.74
CA SER A 526 -10.12 20.87 -8.33
C SER A 526 -11.31 20.72 -7.37
N ILE A 527 -11.30 21.48 -6.27
CA ILE A 527 -12.35 21.45 -5.26
C ILE A 527 -13.58 22.23 -5.74
N ASN A 528 -14.75 21.58 -5.77
CA ASN A 528 -16.03 22.29 -5.83
C ASN A 528 -16.38 22.76 -4.41
N GLU A 529 -16.21 24.05 -4.13
CA GLU A 529 -16.38 24.65 -2.80
C GLU A 529 -17.78 24.46 -2.21
N LYS A 530 -18.81 24.28 -3.05
CA LYS A 530 -20.20 24.09 -2.61
C LYS A 530 -20.54 22.67 -2.11
N GLU A 531 -19.69 21.68 -2.42
CA GLU A 531 -19.86 20.27 -2.02
C GLU A 531 -18.74 19.81 -1.06
N THR A 532 -17.96 20.74 -0.52
CA THR A 532 -16.75 20.42 0.24
C THR A 532 -16.73 21.12 1.60
N LEU A 533 -16.39 20.39 2.64
CA LEU A 533 -16.23 20.87 4.01
C LEU A 533 -14.80 20.54 4.47
N VAL A 534 -14.07 21.49 5.06
CA VAL A 534 -12.75 21.21 5.63
C VAL A 534 -12.92 20.92 7.11
N ALA A 535 -12.44 19.76 7.57
CA ALA A 535 -12.43 19.42 8.99
C ALA A 535 -11.27 20.15 9.70
N GLU A 536 -11.51 21.36 10.18
CA GLU A 536 -10.44 22.27 10.66
C GLU A 536 -9.61 21.75 11.85
N GLY A 537 -10.10 20.72 12.57
CA GLY A 537 -9.36 20.00 13.61
C GLY A 537 -8.67 18.71 13.17
N VAL A 538 -8.86 18.24 11.92
CA VAL A 538 -8.39 16.92 11.46
C VAL A 538 -7.27 17.08 10.42
N GLN A 539 -6.03 16.79 10.82
CA GLN A 539 -4.86 16.90 9.95
C GLN A 539 -4.89 15.87 8.80
N THR A 540 -5.24 14.62 9.13
CA THR A 540 -5.50 13.52 8.20
C THR A 540 -6.58 12.62 8.79
N TRP A 541 -7.39 11.96 7.96
CA TRP A 541 -8.26 10.86 8.40
C TRP A 541 -7.51 9.54 8.59
N GLY A 542 -6.20 9.52 8.33
CA GLY A 542 -5.28 8.42 8.62
C GLY A 542 -5.42 7.18 7.74
N THR A 543 -4.41 6.32 7.85
CA THR A 543 -4.25 5.09 7.06
C THR A 543 -3.91 3.91 7.99
N GLY A 544 -4.40 2.71 7.65
CA GLY A 544 -4.24 1.51 8.47
C GLY A 544 -4.74 0.25 7.77
N THR A 545 -4.67 -0.89 8.46
CA THR A 545 -5.06 -2.19 7.91
C THR A 545 -6.54 -2.49 8.13
N ASN A 546 -7.08 -2.06 9.27
CA ASN A 546 -8.49 -2.15 9.65
C ASN A 546 -8.99 -0.75 10.07
N MET A 547 -9.90 -0.16 9.30
CA MET A 547 -10.36 1.22 9.50
C MET A 547 -11.89 1.25 9.59
N VAL A 548 -12.41 1.77 10.70
CA VAL A 548 -13.85 1.82 10.97
C VAL A 548 -14.27 3.27 11.14
N THR A 549 -15.04 3.79 10.19
CA THR A 549 -15.65 5.12 10.25
C THR A 549 -17.10 4.99 10.69
N ARG A 550 -17.49 5.77 11.70
CA ARG A 550 -18.85 5.84 12.24
C ARG A 550 -19.37 7.26 12.17
N LEU A 551 -20.64 7.41 11.81
CA LEU A 551 -21.40 8.65 11.93
C LEU A 551 -22.34 8.50 13.11
N ILE A 552 -22.22 9.40 14.08
CA ILE A 552 -22.93 9.36 15.37
C ILE A 552 -23.78 10.63 15.48
N ASP A 553 -25.04 10.52 15.87
CA ASP A 553 -25.93 11.69 16.06
C ASP A 553 -25.67 12.44 17.37
N ALA A 554 -26.44 13.50 17.59
CA ALA A 554 -26.38 14.31 18.81
C ALA A 554 -26.78 13.55 20.11
N ASN A 555 -27.46 12.40 20.00
CA ASN A 555 -27.86 11.57 21.13
C ASN A 555 -26.81 10.48 21.46
N GLY A 556 -25.81 10.29 20.59
CA GLY A 556 -24.82 9.22 20.71
C GLY A 556 -25.15 7.95 19.92
N ASP A 557 -26.23 7.94 19.13
CA ASP A 557 -26.61 6.79 18.30
C ASP A 557 -25.75 6.71 17.04
N GLU A 558 -25.27 5.50 16.71
CA GLU A 558 -24.67 5.22 15.41
C GLU A 558 -25.74 5.23 14.31
N LYS A 559 -25.62 6.20 13.38
CA LYS A 559 -26.48 6.33 12.20
C LYS A 559 -25.85 5.79 10.93
N ALA A 560 -24.53 5.70 10.83
CA ALA A 560 -23.87 5.01 9.72
C ALA A 560 -22.51 4.43 10.10
N LEU A 561 -22.13 3.36 9.40
CA LEU A 561 -20.88 2.63 9.58
C LEU A 561 -20.25 2.40 8.20
N PHE A 562 -18.94 2.59 8.10
CA PHE A 562 -18.14 2.27 6.94
C PHE A 562 -16.82 1.62 7.39
N ASN A 563 -16.70 0.32 7.18
CA ASN A 563 -15.58 -0.51 7.58
C ASN A 563 -14.73 -0.88 6.36
N GLN A 564 -13.42 -0.63 6.42
CA GLN A 564 -12.42 -0.94 5.40
C GLN A 564 -11.36 -1.84 6.00
N LYS A 565 -11.24 -3.07 5.49
CA LYS A 565 -10.21 -4.02 5.93
C LYS A 565 -9.39 -4.50 4.75
N PHE A 566 -8.11 -4.16 4.77
CA PHE A 566 -7.10 -4.66 3.84
C PHE A 566 -6.63 -6.05 4.30
N GLN A 567 -6.69 -7.02 3.39
CA GLN A 567 -6.08 -8.35 3.53
C GLN A 567 -4.74 -8.39 2.81
#